data_AF-A0A947Y1N1-F1
#
_entry.id   AF-A0A947Y1N1-F1
#
_cell.length_a   1.000
_cell.length_b   1.000
_cell.length_c   1.000
_cell.angle_alpha   90.00
_cell.angle_beta   90.00
_cell.angle_gamma   90.00
#
_symmetry.space_group_name_H-M   'P 1'
#
loop_
_entity.id
_entity.type
_entity.pdbx_description
1 polymer ?
#
loop_
_entity_poly.entity_id
_entity_poly.type
_entity_poly.pdbx_seq_one_letter_code
_entity_poly.pdbx_strand_id
1 'polypeptide(L)'
;MNCHTMHNSQGGSPMAFRMSGGSKVYSGLVNEGLLNTDCIGCHQGANVSGSVPFVFDTSAPNYGITGTEAGTTTLAGGNFHWVGMGAERTGHNVAGITPLDSAHGVTPPGGVAMGGQITCGGILGCHGSPSAATPTQAIMGGHHGKDMTAWQDGTSVAKSYRFLNGVQGLEDSNFEYRPTQNQHNKYYGVDRSSETNLAAGSISSHCARCHGDFHNGNGKMAAGSFGAGVWLRHPIDFDMSRAVSSSEYATYNNGAGTGNPYSVISPVATASTTAGVNTTVYSSSDDAIVMCLSCHRAHGTPYDAIMRWDYKKWPQADGYNGCAVCHTSKN
;
A
#
# COMPACT_ATOMS: atom_id res chain seq x y z
N MET A 1 1.39 20.87 10.76
CA MET A 1 2.47 20.32 11.60
C MET A 1 3.79 20.79 11.02
N ASN A 2 4.75 21.24 11.85
CA ASN A 2 6.12 21.48 11.38
C ASN A 2 6.95 20.27 11.78
N CYS A 3 7.50 19.53 10.83
CA CYS A 3 8.31 18.32 11.04
C CYS A 3 9.79 18.61 11.25
N HIS A 4 10.21 19.84 10.98
CA HIS A 4 11.61 20.23 11.03
C HIS A 4 11.85 21.27 12.11
N THR A 5 13.09 21.28 12.61
CA THR A 5 13.61 22.35 13.44
C THR A 5 15.06 22.62 13.04
N MET A 6 15.38 23.88 12.74
CA MET A 6 16.75 24.25 12.36
C MET A 6 17.71 24.18 13.54
N HIS A 7 17.18 24.47 14.73
CA HIS A 7 17.89 24.37 15.99
C HIS A 7 17.05 23.51 16.93
N ASN A 8 17.68 22.60 17.68
CA ASN A 8 16.99 21.89 18.75
C ASN A 8 16.80 22.79 19.99
N SER A 9 16.31 24.02 19.78
CA SER A 9 16.08 25.01 20.82
C SER A 9 15.05 26.04 20.36
N GLN A 10 13.98 26.20 21.13
CA GLN A 10 13.05 27.32 21.03
C GLN A 10 12.82 27.85 22.44
N GLY A 11 13.16 29.12 22.67
CA GLY A 11 13.09 29.71 24.02
C GLY A 11 13.97 29.00 25.05
N GLY A 12 15.09 28.38 24.63
CA GLY A 12 15.98 27.61 25.49
C GLY A 12 15.52 26.18 25.80
N SER A 13 14.36 25.77 25.30
CA SER A 13 13.82 24.41 25.48
C SER A 13 14.07 23.54 24.24
N PRO A 14 14.32 22.23 24.40
CA PRO A 14 14.48 21.32 23.28
C PRO A 14 13.21 21.22 22.44
N MET A 15 13.39 21.06 21.13
CA MET A 15 12.32 20.91 20.14
C MET A 15 12.19 19.49 19.60
N ALA A 16 13.27 18.72 19.63
CA ALA A 16 13.33 17.33 19.23
C ALA A 16 12.62 16.46 20.26
N PHE A 17 11.73 15.60 19.80
CA PHE A 17 11.02 14.63 20.60
C PHE A 17 10.87 13.29 19.84
N ARG A 18 10.43 12.26 20.55
CA ARG A 18 9.89 11.02 19.98
C ARG A 18 8.53 10.73 20.58
N MET A 19 7.72 9.95 19.88
CA MET A 19 6.46 9.45 20.42
C MET A 19 6.73 8.20 21.26
N SER A 20 6.23 8.17 22.50
CA SER A 20 6.28 7.00 23.38
C SER A 20 4.98 6.92 24.17
N GLY A 21 4.25 5.80 24.03
CA GLY A 21 2.95 5.61 24.70
C GLY A 21 1.94 6.72 24.37
N GLY A 22 1.96 7.25 23.14
CA GLY A 22 1.10 8.37 22.72
C GLY A 22 1.51 9.75 23.23
N SER A 23 2.60 9.85 24.00
CA SER A 23 3.11 11.12 24.54
C SER A 23 4.43 11.54 23.91
N LYS A 24 4.69 12.85 23.86
CA LYS A 24 5.96 13.41 23.39
C LYS A 24 7.01 13.32 24.49
N VAL A 25 8.15 12.71 24.17
CA VAL A 25 9.32 12.69 25.03
C VAL A 25 10.41 13.54 24.39
N TYR A 26 10.66 14.72 24.97
CA TYR A 26 11.63 15.68 24.46
C TYR A 26 13.07 15.27 24.80
N SER A 27 14.00 15.61 23.91
CA SER A 27 15.42 15.28 24.03
C SER A 27 16.31 16.48 23.68
N GLY A 28 17.40 16.65 24.42
CA GLY A 28 18.47 17.60 24.08
C GLY A 28 19.27 17.19 22.83
N LEU A 29 19.14 15.95 22.38
CA LEU A 29 19.80 15.45 21.16
C LEU A 29 19.00 15.82 19.91
N VAL A 30 19.71 16.19 18.85
CA VAL A 30 19.11 16.44 17.52
C VAL A 30 18.68 15.14 16.86
N ASN A 31 17.61 15.18 16.07
CA ASN A 31 17.28 14.07 15.17
C ASN A 31 17.96 14.26 13.80
N GLU A 32 18.13 13.16 13.07
CA GLU A 32 18.61 13.18 11.68
C GLU A 32 17.74 14.07 10.78
N GLY A 33 18.33 14.67 9.75
CA GLY A 33 17.57 15.45 8.76
C GLY A 33 16.92 16.74 9.29
N LEU A 34 17.42 17.29 10.40
CA LEU A 34 16.83 18.45 11.08
C LEU A 34 15.37 18.22 11.48
N LEU A 35 15.00 16.98 11.76
CA LEU A 35 13.64 16.66 12.18
C LEU A 35 13.42 17.04 13.65
N ASN A 36 12.21 17.49 14.00
CA ASN A 36 11.82 17.61 15.39
C ASN A 36 11.24 16.30 15.96
N THR A 37 10.95 15.31 15.11
CA THR A 37 10.54 13.95 15.53
C THR A 37 10.83 12.93 14.43
N ASP A 38 10.72 11.63 14.73
CA ASP A 38 10.79 10.58 13.73
C ASP A 38 9.55 10.54 12.80
N CYS A 39 9.54 9.58 11.87
CA CYS A 39 8.44 9.36 10.93
C CYS A 39 7.08 9.25 11.64
N ILE A 40 7.03 8.55 12.78
CA ILE A 40 5.78 8.29 13.49
C ILE A 40 5.25 9.61 14.03
N GLY A 41 6.06 10.41 14.73
CA GLY A 41 5.58 11.68 15.28
C GLY A 41 5.15 12.70 14.21
N CYS A 42 5.73 12.65 13.01
CA CYS A 42 5.36 13.50 11.89
C CYS A 42 4.09 13.06 11.16
N HIS A 43 3.88 11.74 11.10
CA HIS A 43 2.78 11.10 10.39
C HIS A 43 1.75 10.48 11.34
N GLN A 44 1.68 10.98 12.58
CA GLN A 44 0.65 10.62 13.56
C GLN A 44 -0.47 11.68 13.60
N GLY A 45 -1.71 11.24 13.40
CA GLY A 45 -2.90 12.07 13.51
C GLY A 45 -4.08 11.60 12.66
N ALA A 46 -5.16 12.38 12.70
CA ALA A 46 -6.36 12.10 11.92
C ALA A 46 -6.25 12.69 10.51
N ASN A 47 -6.62 11.90 9.49
CA ASN A 47 -6.78 12.43 8.14
C ASN A 47 -8.11 13.16 8.03
N VAL A 48 -8.06 14.48 7.89
CA VAL A 48 -9.24 15.35 7.71
C VAL A 48 -9.14 16.21 6.44
N SER A 49 -7.92 16.57 6.05
CA SER A 49 -7.47 17.17 4.79
C SER A 49 -6.00 17.59 4.96
N GLY A 50 -5.29 17.95 3.89
CA GLY A 50 -3.96 18.56 3.96
C GLY A 50 -2.86 17.84 3.17
N SER A 51 -1.63 18.30 3.35
CA SER A 51 -0.46 17.86 2.58
C SER A 51 0.41 16.80 3.29
N VAL A 52 0.00 16.34 4.46
CA VAL A 52 0.72 15.33 5.24
C VAL A 52 -0.17 14.09 5.36
N PRO A 53 0.28 12.91 4.91
CA PRO A 53 -0.46 11.68 5.12
C PRO A 53 -0.27 11.21 6.55
N PHE A 54 -1.34 11.04 7.31
CA PHE A 54 -1.25 10.44 8.63
C PHE A 54 -1.53 8.94 8.53
N VAL A 55 -0.51 8.14 8.86
CA VAL A 55 -0.53 6.67 8.70
C VAL A 55 -0.66 5.94 10.03
N PHE A 56 -0.62 6.67 11.14
CA PHE A 56 -0.84 6.16 12.48
C PHE A 56 -1.72 7.13 13.27
N ASP A 57 -2.63 6.62 14.07
CA ASP A 57 -3.31 7.39 15.10
C ASP A 57 -3.58 6.47 16.29
N THR A 58 -3.50 7.01 17.50
CA THR A 58 -3.92 6.31 18.72
C THR A 58 -5.44 6.23 18.83
N SER A 59 -6.17 7.14 18.18
CA SER A 59 -7.62 7.06 18.02
C SER A 59 -7.96 6.26 16.76
N ALA A 60 -8.99 5.42 16.82
CA ALA A 60 -9.39 4.65 15.65
C ALA A 60 -9.84 5.58 14.51
N PRO A 61 -9.29 5.44 13.30
CA PRO A 61 -9.82 6.15 12.15
C PRO A 61 -11.22 5.63 11.81
N ASN A 62 -12.08 6.49 11.27
CA ASN A 62 -13.35 6.04 10.70
C ASN A 62 -13.05 5.24 9.42
N TYR A 63 -13.19 3.92 9.49
CA TYR A 63 -12.91 3.04 8.36
C TYR A 63 -14.12 2.81 7.45
N GLY A 64 -15.35 2.85 7.96
CA GLY A 64 -16.49 2.36 7.18
C GLY A 64 -16.40 0.86 6.89
N ILE A 65 -16.97 0.40 5.78
CA ILE A 65 -16.98 -1.01 5.36
C ILE A 65 -15.71 -1.34 4.59
N THR A 66 -15.27 -0.46 3.67
CA THR A 66 -14.14 -0.70 2.76
C THR A 66 -12.99 0.30 2.90
N GLY A 67 -13.14 1.36 3.70
CA GLY A 67 -12.14 2.42 3.81
C GLY A 67 -12.14 3.36 2.62
N THR A 68 -13.23 3.43 1.86
CA THR A 68 -13.35 4.26 0.65
C THR A 68 -14.58 5.16 0.66
N GLU A 69 -15.44 5.04 1.66
CA GLU A 69 -16.69 5.77 1.77
C GLU A 69 -16.45 7.24 2.13
N ALA A 70 -17.41 8.11 1.79
CA ALA A 70 -17.29 9.56 1.97
C ALA A 70 -17.06 10.01 3.43
N GLY A 71 -17.50 9.20 4.41
CA GLY A 71 -17.31 9.49 5.83
C GLY A 71 -15.96 9.05 6.40
N THR A 72 -15.16 8.30 5.63
CA THR A 72 -13.93 7.69 6.15
C THR A 72 -12.83 8.71 6.41
N THR A 73 -11.92 8.35 7.31
CA THR A 73 -10.69 9.11 7.62
C THR A 73 -9.43 8.29 7.29
N THR A 74 -9.52 7.41 6.29
CA THR A 74 -8.48 6.45 5.92
C THR A 74 -7.88 6.82 4.56
N LEU A 75 -6.58 6.56 4.37
CA LEU A 75 -5.86 6.76 3.11
C LEU A 75 -5.71 5.43 2.34
N ALA A 76 -5.22 5.45 1.09
CA ALA A 76 -4.97 4.24 0.28
C ALA A 76 -4.27 3.11 1.06
N GLY A 77 -3.19 3.44 1.77
CA GLY A 77 -2.39 2.48 2.53
C GLY A 77 -3.08 1.94 3.78
N GLY A 78 -4.18 2.54 4.24
CA GLY A 78 -4.77 2.24 5.54
C GLY A 78 -4.06 2.97 6.69
N ASN A 79 -4.16 2.43 7.90
CA ASN A 79 -3.59 3.03 9.10
C ASN A 79 -3.04 1.95 10.03
N PHE A 80 -1.91 2.21 10.69
CA PHE A 80 -1.29 1.30 11.66
C PHE A 80 -2.03 1.22 13.00
N HIS A 81 -3.11 1.99 13.19
CA HIS A 81 -3.91 1.99 14.42
C HIS A 81 -4.22 0.57 14.92
N TRP A 82 -4.84 -0.28 14.10
CA TRP A 82 -5.35 -1.58 14.57
C TRP A 82 -4.23 -2.51 15.03
N VAL A 83 -3.17 -2.67 14.23
CA VAL A 83 -2.00 -3.46 14.63
C VAL A 83 -1.30 -2.82 15.83
N GLY A 84 -1.20 -1.49 15.87
CA GLY A 84 -0.66 -0.72 17.00
C GLY A 84 -1.44 -0.88 18.31
N MET A 85 -2.73 -1.21 18.24
CA MET A 85 -3.57 -1.52 19.39
C MET A 85 -3.56 -3.02 19.74
N GLY A 86 -2.67 -3.81 19.12
CA GLY A 86 -2.46 -5.23 19.44
C GLY A 86 -3.25 -6.22 18.57
N ALA A 87 -3.94 -5.76 17.53
CA ALA A 87 -4.59 -6.66 16.57
C ALA A 87 -3.58 -7.12 15.51
N GLU A 88 -2.68 -8.04 15.89
CA GLU A 88 -1.51 -8.48 15.09
C GLU A 88 -1.80 -8.87 13.63
N ARG A 89 -2.99 -9.40 13.32
CA ARG A 89 -3.35 -9.85 11.96
C ARG A 89 -3.88 -8.75 11.04
N THR A 90 -3.82 -7.50 11.48
CA THR A 90 -4.53 -6.37 10.85
C THR A 90 -3.60 -5.32 10.23
N GLY A 91 -2.28 -5.52 10.29
CA GLY A 91 -1.30 -4.64 9.65
C GLY A 91 0.11 -5.20 9.70
N HIS A 92 1.09 -4.45 9.16
CA HIS A 92 2.50 -4.78 9.34
C HIS A 92 3.01 -4.25 10.69
N ASN A 93 3.68 -5.12 11.46
CA ASN A 93 4.27 -4.77 12.75
C ASN A 93 5.54 -3.92 12.62
N VAL A 94 5.39 -2.62 12.36
CA VAL A 94 6.50 -1.67 12.15
C VAL A 94 7.17 -1.28 13.47
N ALA A 95 8.51 -1.34 13.48
CA ALA A 95 9.32 -0.93 14.62
C ALA A 95 9.02 0.52 15.04
N GLY A 96 8.80 0.72 16.33
CA GLY A 96 8.41 2.03 16.91
C GLY A 96 6.89 2.24 17.02
N ILE A 97 6.07 1.47 16.30
CA ILE A 97 4.61 1.46 16.48
C ILE A 97 4.19 0.22 17.27
N THR A 98 4.71 -0.94 16.91
CA THR A 98 4.33 -2.23 17.49
C THR A 98 5.55 -3.03 17.95
N PRO A 99 5.38 -3.97 18.90
CA PRO A 99 6.31 -5.08 19.06
C PRO A 99 6.45 -5.92 17.78
N LEU A 100 7.48 -6.76 17.73
CA LEU A 100 7.69 -7.73 16.65
C LEU A 100 6.50 -8.68 16.52
N ASP A 101 6.13 -9.01 15.27
CA ASP A 101 5.06 -9.98 14.97
C ASP A 101 5.33 -11.30 15.71
N SER A 102 4.37 -11.70 16.55
CA SER A 102 4.51 -12.87 17.41
C SER A 102 4.41 -14.22 16.67
N ALA A 103 3.77 -14.25 15.51
CA ALA A 103 3.55 -15.44 14.70
C ALA A 103 4.64 -15.64 13.65
N HIS A 104 5.10 -14.57 13.01
CA HIS A 104 6.04 -14.62 11.88
C HIS A 104 7.44 -14.10 12.24
N GLY A 105 7.59 -13.38 13.35
CA GLY A 105 8.84 -12.77 13.74
C GLY A 105 9.38 -11.85 12.63
N VAL A 106 10.59 -12.15 12.18
CA VAL A 106 11.29 -11.41 11.09
C VAL A 106 11.20 -12.11 9.73
N THR A 107 10.39 -13.17 9.62
CA THR A 107 10.27 -13.98 8.40
C THR A 107 8.91 -13.71 7.76
N PRO A 108 8.83 -12.81 6.76
CA PRO A 108 7.60 -12.58 6.03
C PRO A 108 7.07 -13.90 5.43
N PRO A 109 5.74 -14.13 5.46
CA PRO A 109 5.14 -15.27 4.76
C PRO A 109 5.60 -15.33 3.31
N GLY A 110 6.04 -16.52 2.88
CA GLY A 110 6.49 -16.75 1.51
C GLY A 110 7.83 -16.10 1.17
N GLY A 111 8.56 -15.64 2.18
CA GLY A 111 9.88 -15.01 2.05
C GLY A 111 10.95 -15.70 2.89
N VAL A 112 12.03 -14.97 3.09
CA VAL A 112 13.17 -15.35 3.93
C VAL A 112 13.30 -14.37 5.09
N ALA A 113 13.94 -14.80 6.18
CA ALA A 113 14.19 -13.94 7.34
C ALA A 113 14.91 -12.64 6.94
N MET A 114 14.35 -11.49 7.31
CA MET A 114 14.89 -10.17 6.95
C MET A 114 16.04 -9.72 7.87
N GLY A 115 16.32 -10.46 8.95
CA GLY A 115 17.37 -10.10 9.92
C GLY A 115 16.97 -9.02 10.94
N GLY A 116 15.76 -8.48 10.84
CA GLY A 116 15.21 -7.52 11.81
C GLY A 116 13.73 -7.22 11.55
N GLN A 117 13.13 -6.47 12.48
CA GLN A 117 11.75 -6.00 12.36
C GLN A 117 11.65 -4.98 11.23
N ILE A 118 10.53 -4.99 10.50
CA ILE A 118 10.26 -4.04 9.42
C ILE A 118 10.22 -2.59 9.95
N THR A 119 10.77 -1.65 9.19
CA THR A 119 10.81 -0.22 9.49
C THR A 119 10.03 0.58 8.44
N CYS A 120 9.80 1.88 8.66
CA CYS A 120 9.18 2.72 7.63
C CYS A 120 10.03 2.78 6.35
N GLY A 121 11.35 2.85 6.48
CA GLY A 121 12.27 2.93 5.35
C GLY A 121 13.66 2.38 5.65
N GLY A 122 14.51 2.34 4.63
CA GLY A 122 15.87 1.79 4.71
C GLY A 122 15.92 0.30 4.38
N ILE A 123 17.00 -0.37 4.78
CA ILE A 123 17.26 -1.78 4.45
C ILE A 123 16.17 -2.76 4.88
N LEU A 124 15.44 -2.44 5.97
CA LEU A 124 14.31 -3.22 6.46
C LEU A 124 12.96 -2.54 6.20
N GLY A 125 12.88 -1.54 5.32
CA GLY A 125 11.67 -0.74 5.16
C GLY A 125 11.11 -0.67 3.76
N CYS A 126 9.88 -0.16 3.66
CA CYS A 126 9.16 -0.02 2.39
C CYS A 126 9.55 1.25 1.63
N HIS A 127 9.80 2.34 2.35
CA HIS A 127 10.08 3.65 1.75
C HIS A 127 11.58 3.92 1.62
N GLY A 128 11.95 4.62 0.54
CA GLY A 128 13.30 5.08 0.29
C GLY A 128 14.26 3.98 -0.16
N SER A 129 15.56 4.29 -0.15
CA SER A 129 16.60 3.39 -0.60
C SER A 129 16.75 2.16 0.31
N PRO A 130 16.77 0.93 -0.23
CA PRO A 130 17.02 -0.28 0.55
C PRO A 130 18.50 -0.43 0.96
N SER A 131 19.40 0.44 0.49
CA SER A 131 20.80 0.46 0.91
C SER A 131 21.06 1.38 2.11
N ALA A 132 20.07 2.16 2.54
CA ALA A 132 20.23 3.09 3.64
C ALA A 132 20.09 2.39 5.00
N ALA A 133 20.94 2.77 5.96
CA ALA A 133 20.95 2.18 7.30
C ALA A 133 19.77 2.67 8.16
N THR A 134 19.32 3.91 7.97
CA THR A 134 18.20 4.49 8.71
C THR A 134 17.03 4.88 7.79
N PRO A 135 15.77 4.91 8.30
CA PRO A 135 14.63 5.38 7.54
C PRO A 135 14.79 6.80 7.01
N THR A 136 15.36 7.71 7.81
CA THR A 136 15.57 9.11 7.42
C THR A 136 16.58 9.22 6.28
N GLN A 137 17.69 8.47 6.34
CA GLN A 137 18.67 8.41 5.25
C GLN A 137 18.04 7.88 3.95
N ALA A 138 17.13 6.92 4.05
CA ALA A 138 16.51 6.27 2.90
C ALA A 138 15.73 7.23 2.00
N ILE A 139 15.13 8.27 2.59
CA ILE A 139 14.30 9.27 1.88
C ILE A 139 14.97 10.64 1.76
N MET A 140 16.21 10.78 2.25
CA MET A 140 16.90 12.07 2.37
C MET A 140 17.00 12.78 1.01
N GLY A 141 16.61 14.06 0.97
CA GLY A 141 16.52 14.87 -0.25
C GLY A 141 15.33 14.51 -1.14
N GLY A 142 15.05 13.22 -1.32
CA GLY A 142 13.93 12.73 -2.13
C GLY A 142 12.56 13.20 -1.63
N HIS A 143 12.40 13.32 -0.31
CA HIS A 143 11.17 13.80 0.33
C HIS A 143 10.73 15.21 -0.12
N HIS A 144 11.65 16.06 -0.61
CA HIS A 144 11.34 17.43 -1.07
C HIS A 144 11.10 17.53 -2.57
N GLY A 145 11.54 16.54 -3.36
CA GLY A 145 11.54 16.58 -4.82
C GLY A 145 10.29 15.97 -5.44
N LYS A 146 9.22 15.77 -4.66
CA LYS A 146 8.06 15.01 -5.08
C LYS A 146 7.07 15.87 -5.88
N ASP A 147 6.91 15.55 -7.15
CA ASP A 147 5.83 16.09 -7.98
C ASP A 147 4.64 15.15 -7.92
N MET A 148 3.54 15.59 -7.30
CA MET A 148 2.31 14.80 -7.16
C MET A 148 1.39 14.88 -8.39
N THR A 149 1.73 15.70 -9.39
CA THR A 149 0.93 15.92 -10.60
C THR A 149 1.42 15.11 -11.80
N ALA A 150 2.66 14.62 -11.73
CA ALA A 150 3.30 13.85 -12.79
C ALA A 150 3.30 12.34 -12.51
N TRP A 151 3.43 11.56 -13.58
CA TRP A 151 3.75 10.14 -13.48
C TRP A 151 5.10 9.94 -12.79
N GLN A 152 5.14 8.99 -11.87
CA GLN A 152 6.33 8.57 -11.14
C GLN A 152 6.97 7.41 -11.90
N ASP A 153 8.13 7.64 -12.51
CA ASP A 153 8.83 6.67 -13.37
C ASP A 153 9.74 5.70 -12.61
N GLY A 154 9.87 5.84 -11.29
CA GLY A 154 10.69 4.97 -10.45
C GLY A 154 12.20 5.17 -10.57
N THR A 155 12.68 6.12 -11.38
CA THR A 155 14.13 6.28 -11.67
C THR A 155 14.95 6.82 -10.50
N SER A 156 14.29 7.37 -9.48
CA SER A 156 14.89 7.78 -8.21
C SER A 156 13.86 7.68 -7.09
N VAL A 157 14.30 7.79 -5.82
CA VAL A 157 13.37 7.82 -4.67
C VAL A 157 12.32 8.93 -4.83
N ALA A 158 12.73 10.14 -5.25
CA ALA A 158 11.81 11.26 -5.47
C ALA A 158 10.79 10.98 -6.58
N LYS A 159 11.22 10.28 -7.63
CA LYS A 159 10.39 9.92 -8.79
C LYS A 159 9.72 8.55 -8.66
N SER A 160 9.78 7.93 -7.48
CA SER A 160 9.12 6.65 -7.21
C SER A 160 7.78 6.88 -6.52
N TYR A 161 6.75 6.15 -6.94
CA TYR A 161 5.42 6.20 -6.33
C TYR A 161 5.53 5.97 -4.80
N ARG A 162 5.03 6.93 -4.01
CA ARG A 162 5.07 6.98 -2.54
C ARG A 162 6.48 6.79 -1.95
N PHE A 163 7.50 7.22 -2.66
CA PHE A 163 8.92 6.99 -2.32
C PHE A 163 9.31 5.50 -2.24
N LEU A 164 8.50 4.60 -2.79
CA LEU A 164 8.77 3.17 -2.84
C LEU A 164 9.79 2.92 -3.95
N ASN A 165 11.08 2.90 -3.60
CA ASN A 165 12.18 2.97 -4.56
C ASN A 165 12.01 1.99 -5.74
N GLY A 166 11.93 2.54 -6.96
CA GLY A 166 11.75 1.79 -8.20
C GLY A 166 10.30 1.52 -8.62
N VAL A 167 9.30 1.88 -7.81
CA VAL A 167 7.88 1.65 -8.12
C VAL A 167 7.32 2.81 -8.94
N GLN A 168 6.56 2.46 -9.97
CA GLN A 168 5.89 3.41 -10.85
C GLN A 168 4.42 3.63 -10.47
N GLY A 169 3.89 4.80 -10.81
CA GLY A 169 2.47 5.10 -10.60
C GLY A 169 2.14 6.60 -10.67
N LEU A 170 0.87 6.92 -10.50
CA LEU A 170 0.38 8.29 -10.30
C LEU A 170 -0.25 8.39 -8.91
N GLU A 171 0.18 9.39 -8.15
CA GLU A 171 -0.35 9.62 -6.82
C GLU A 171 -1.53 10.58 -6.86
N ASP A 172 -2.62 10.21 -6.22
CA ASP A 172 -3.66 11.16 -5.89
C ASP A 172 -3.09 12.23 -4.94
N SER A 173 -3.39 13.49 -5.25
CA SER A 173 -2.91 14.68 -4.55
C SER A 173 -3.32 14.72 -3.06
N ASN A 174 -4.41 14.04 -2.70
CA ASN A 174 -4.90 13.93 -1.33
C ASN A 174 -4.64 12.55 -0.74
N PHE A 175 -3.60 11.85 -1.20
CA PHE A 175 -3.21 10.54 -0.69
C PHE A 175 -4.28 9.45 -0.83
N GLU A 176 -5.16 9.59 -1.83
CA GLU A 176 -6.36 8.76 -2.04
C GLU A 176 -7.29 8.80 -0.82
N TYR A 177 -7.42 9.97 -0.21
CA TYR A 177 -8.41 10.24 0.82
C TYR A 177 -9.80 10.34 0.19
N ARG A 178 -10.73 9.48 0.63
CA ARG A 178 -12.13 9.40 0.14
C ARG A 178 -12.19 9.27 -1.39
N PRO A 179 -11.60 8.19 -1.94
CA PRO A 179 -11.44 8.07 -3.37
C PRO A 179 -12.77 7.94 -4.10
N THR A 180 -12.78 8.42 -5.33
CA THR A 180 -13.86 8.20 -6.29
C THR A 180 -13.27 7.61 -7.56
N GLN A 181 -14.12 7.18 -8.48
CA GLN A 181 -13.69 6.71 -9.79
C GLN A 181 -12.83 7.74 -10.57
N ASN A 182 -12.97 9.03 -10.29
CA ASN A 182 -12.20 10.08 -10.95
C ASN A 182 -11.06 10.64 -10.09
N GLN A 183 -10.91 10.15 -8.85
CA GLN A 183 -9.93 10.63 -7.89
C GLN A 183 -9.40 9.43 -7.09
N HIS A 184 -8.32 8.84 -7.57
CA HIS A 184 -7.64 7.71 -6.93
C HIS A 184 -6.18 7.62 -7.39
N ASN A 185 -5.35 6.80 -6.74
CA ASN A 185 -4.03 6.51 -7.27
C ASN A 185 -4.14 5.63 -8.53
N LYS A 186 -3.21 5.81 -9.46
CA LYS A 186 -3.01 4.89 -10.59
C LYS A 186 -1.79 4.03 -10.31
N TYR A 187 -1.97 2.72 -10.35
CA TYR A 187 -0.91 1.75 -10.09
C TYR A 187 -0.36 1.23 -11.41
N TYR A 188 0.96 1.25 -11.57
CA TYR A 188 1.60 0.57 -12.68
C TYR A 188 1.51 -0.95 -12.48
N GLY A 189 1.09 -1.64 -13.53
CA GLY A 189 0.99 -3.09 -13.58
C GLY A 189 1.73 -3.65 -14.78
N VAL A 190 2.14 -4.90 -14.67
CA VAL A 190 2.69 -5.68 -15.78
C VAL A 190 1.80 -6.90 -15.96
N ASP A 191 1.29 -7.13 -17.16
CA ASP A 191 0.63 -8.39 -17.46
C ASP A 191 1.69 -9.47 -17.72
N ARG A 192 1.84 -10.39 -16.77
CA ARG A 192 2.89 -11.41 -16.83
C ARG A 192 2.47 -12.57 -17.70
N SER A 193 3.42 -13.11 -18.44
CA SER A 193 3.28 -14.36 -19.19
C SER A 193 3.95 -15.56 -18.51
N SER A 194 4.66 -15.34 -17.40
CA SER A 194 5.45 -16.36 -16.71
C SER A 194 5.63 -16.06 -15.22
N GLU A 195 5.73 -17.10 -14.39
CA GLU A 195 6.06 -17.01 -12.96
C GLU A 195 7.48 -16.44 -12.71
N THR A 196 8.36 -16.50 -13.70
CA THR A 196 9.72 -15.93 -13.62
C THR A 196 9.77 -14.44 -13.95
N ASN A 197 8.72 -13.87 -14.55
CA ASN A 197 8.64 -12.43 -14.75
C ASN A 197 8.42 -11.76 -13.39
N LEU A 198 9.33 -10.87 -13.00
CA LEU A 198 9.30 -10.15 -11.73
C LEU A 198 8.40 -8.90 -11.75
N ALA A 199 7.82 -8.55 -12.91
CA ALA A 199 6.95 -7.39 -13.09
C ALA A 199 7.59 -6.08 -12.62
N ALA A 200 8.86 -5.87 -12.98
CA ALA A 200 9.67 -4.77 -12.47
C ALA A 200 8.95 -3.41 -12.56
N GLY A 201 8.94 -2.71 -11.44
CA GLY A 201 8.31 -1.39 -11.31
C GLY A 201 6.85 -1.42 -10.89
N SER A 202 6.18 -2.59 -10.89
CA SER A 202 4.82 -2.72 -10.35
C SER A 202 4.84 -2.65 -8.81
N ILE A 203 3.71 -2.28 -8.22
CA ILE A 203 3.57 -2.33 -6.76
C ILE A 203 3.66 -3.78 -6.23
N SER A 204 3.18 -4.76 -7.01
CA SER A 204 3.27 -6.18 -6.66
C SER A 204 4.73 -6.66 -6.62
N SER A 205 5.57 -6.19 -7.55
CA SER A 205 7.02 -6.48 -7.54
C SER A 205 7.73 -5.91 -6.31
N HIS A 206 7.22 -4.81 -5.75
CA HIS A 206 7.72 -4.26 -4.50
C HIS A 206 7.35 -5.14 -3.30
N CYS A 207 6.10 -5.59 -3.21
CA CYS A 207 5.65 -6.56 -2.20
C CYS A 207 6.46 -7.87 -2.27
N ALA A 208 6.75 -8.33 -3.50
CA ALA A 208 7.48 -9.56 -3.77
C ALA A 208 8.93 -9.57 -3.29
N ARG A 209 9.52 -8.40 -2.99
CA ARG A 209 10.87 -8.31 -2.41
C ARG A 209 10.97 -9.07 -1.08
N CYS A 210 9.87 -9.10 -0.33
CA CYS A 210 9.76 -9.81 0.95
C CYS A 210 8.82 -11.02 0.85
N HIS A 211 7.79 -10.97 0.01
CA HIS A 211 6.77 -12.03 -0.12
C HIS A 211 6.86 -12.81 -1.43
N GLY A 212 8.06 -13.27 -1.79
CA GLY A 212 8.38 -13.82 -3.11
C GLY A 212 7.46 -14.96 -3.56
N ASP A 213 7.19 -15.96 -2.71
CA ASP A 213 6.36 -17.13 -3.04
C ASP A 213 4.88 -16.80 -3.29
N PHE A 214 4.43 -15.59 -2.99
CA PHE A 214 3.08 -15.10 -3.29
C PHE A 214 2.99 -14.32 -4.60
N HIS A 215 4.12 -14.12 -5.28
CA HIS A 215 4.19 -13.35 -6.51
C HIS A 215 4.91 -14.12 -7.62
N ASN A 216 6.05 -14.74 -7.36
CA ASN A 216 6.94 -15.32 -8.37
C ASN A 216 7.61 -16.62 -7.92
N GLY A 217 8.20 -17.32 -8.89
CA GLY A 217 8.93 -18.57 -8.69
C GLY A 217 8.19 -19.77 -9.28
N ASN A 218 8.92 -20.67 -9.92
CA ASN A 218 8.33 -21.81 -10.63
C ASN A 218 7.49 -22.70 -9.69
N GLY A 219 6.21 -22.92 -10.02
CA GLY A 219 5.31 -23.75 -9.23
C GLY A 219 4.83 -23.10 -7.93
N LYS A 220 4.93 -21.77 -7.81
CA LYS A 220 4.47 -21.01 -6.63
C LYS A 220 3.08 -20.42 -6.82
N MET A 221 2.77 -20.02 -8.05
CA MET A 221 1.53 -19.35 -8.44
C MET A 221 0.63 -20.27 -9.26
N ALA A 222 1.19 -21.11 -10.13
CA ALA A 222 0.42 -22.00 -11.00
C ALA A 222 0.97 -23.43 -10.97
N ALA A 223 0.06 -24.40 -11.05
CA ALA A 223 0.38 -25.76 -11.43
C ALA A 223 0.28 -25.85 -12.97
N GLY A 224 1.42 -26.05 -13.61
CA GLY A 224 1.54 -26.01 -15.07
C GLY A 224 1.95 -24.62 -15.56
N SER A 225 1.39 -24.17 -16.68
CA SER A 225 1.76 -22.89 -17.29
C SER A 225 1.02 -21.70 -16.66
N PHE A 226 1.73 -20.62 -16.36
CA PHE A 226 1.12 -19.37 -15.90
C PHE A 226 0.04 -18.87 -16.88
N GLY A 227 -1.16 -18.60 -16.39
CA GLY A 227 -2.27 -18.11 -17.22
C GLY A 227 -3.03 -19.17 -18.03
N ALA A 228 -2.61 -20.45 -17.97
CA ALA A 228 -3.31 -21.54 -18.66
C ALA A 228 -3.45 -22.83 -17.81
N GLY A 229 -2.73 -22.92 -16.69
CA GLY A 229 -2.80 -24.02 -15.72
C GLY A 229 -3.76 -23.74 -14.56
N VAL A 230 -3.68 -24.58 -13.51
CA VAL A 230 -4.47 -24.39 -12.29
C VAL A 230 -3.75 -23.38 -11.40
N TRP A 231 -4.44 -22.32 -10.99
CA TRP A 231 -3.90 -21.37 -10.03
C TRP A 231 -3.75 -22.01 -8.65
N LEU A 232 -2.53 -22.02 -8.11
CA LEU A 232 -2.24 -22.44 -6.73
C LEU A 232 -2.48 -21.31 -5.73
N ARG A 233 -2.41 -20.06 -6.22
CA ARG A 233 -2.65 -18.82 -5.48
C ARG A 233 -3.42 -17.86 -6.37
N HIS A 234 -4.07 -16.86 -5.77
CA HIS A 234 -4.75 -15.83 -6.56
C HIS A 234 -3.74 -15.20 -7.53
N PRO A 235 -4.05 -15.07 -8.83
CA PRO A 235 -3.14 -14.48 -9.78
C PRO A 235 -2.88 -13.02 -9.42
N ILE A 236 -1.62 -12.61 -9.58
CA ILE A 236 -1.12 -11.25 -9.38
C ILE A 236 -0.27 -10.89 -10.60
N ASP A 237 -0.39 -9.64 -11.04
CA ASP A 237 0.20 -9.12 -12.26
C ASP A 237 -0.27 -9.95 -13.48
N PHE A 238 -1.59 -10.10 -13.57
CA PHE A 238 -2.33 -10.79 -14.63
C PHE A 238 -3.49 -9.89 -15.08
N ASP A 239 -3.57 -9.60 -16.38
CA ASP A 239 -4.70 -8.88 -16.96
C ASP A 239 -5.92 -9.80 -17.04
N MET A 240 -6.98 -9.43 -16.30
CA MET A 240 -8.23 -10.18 -16.29
C MET A 240 -8.87 -10.28 -17.68
N SER A 241 -8.55 -9.37 -18.61
CA SER A 241 -9.05 -9.44 -19.98
C SER A 241 -8.66 -10.75 -20.66
N ARG A 242 -7.57 -11.41 -20.24
CA ARG A 242 -7.09 -12.69 -20.75
C ARG A 242 -7.88 -13.89 -20.26
N ALA A 243 -8.75 -13.73 -19.26
CA ALA A 243 -9.66 -14.76 -18.79
C ALA A 243 -10.92 -14.90 -19.68
N VAL A 244 -10.76 -14.64 -20.98
CA VAL A 244 -11.80 -14.51 -22.04
C VAL A 244 -12.77 -15.69 -22.15
N SER A 245 -12.42 -16.87 -21.63
CA SER A 245 -13.30 -18.04 -21.65
C SER A 245 -14.37 -18.04 -20.56
N SER A 246 -14.35 -17.07 -19.63
CA SER A 246 -15.30 -16.97 -18.54
C SER A 246 -16.02 -15.62 -18.54
N SER A 247 -17.35 -15.65 -18.39
CA SER A 247 -18.15 -14.44 -18.12
C SER A 247 -17.91 -13.89 -16.70
N GLU A 248 -17.25 -14.66 -15.83
CA GLU A 248 -17.05 -14.34 -14.41
C GLU A 248 -16.37 -12.99 -14.19
N TYR A 249 -15.34 -12.67 -14.99
CA TYR A 249 -14.55 -11.44 -14.84
C TYR A 249 -14.99 -10.33 -15.79
N ALA A 250 -15.67 -10.68 -16.89
CA ALA A 250 -16.04 -9.76 -17.94
C ALA A 250 -16.86 -8.57 -17.41
N THR A 251 -17.72 -8.81 -16.43
CA THR A 251 -18.59 -7.77 -15.86
C THR A 251 -18.02 -7.12 -14.59
N TYR A 252 -16.69 -7.06 -14.46
CA TYR A 252 -15.97 -6.37 -13.36
C TYR A 252 -16.72 -5.11 -12.90
N ASN A 253 -16.92 -5.00 -11.59
CA ASN A 253 -17.60 -3.89 -10.93
C ASN A 253 -18.99 -3.57 -11.53
N ASN A 254 -19.75 -4.63 -11.83
CA ASN A 254 -21.09 -4.57 -12.44
C ASN A 254 -21.11 -3.91 -13.84
N GLY A 255 -20.00 -3.96 -14.57
CA GLY A 255 -19.91 -3.47 -15.93
C GLY A 255 -20.50 -4.43 -16.98
N ALA A 256 -20.29 -4.11 -18.26
CA ALA A 256 -20.90 -4.81 -19.39
C ALA A 256 -19.93 -5.65 -20.23
N GLY A 257 -18.66 -5.78 -19.83
CA GLY A 257 -17.62 -6.46 -20.63
C GLY A 257 -16.63 -5.52 -21.30
N THR A 258 -16.96 -4.23 -21.39
CA THR A 258 -16.13 -3.20 -22.01
C THR A 258 -16.41 -1.86 -21.36
N GLY A 259 -15.36 -1.06 -21.15
CA GLY A 259 -15.50 0.24 -20.47
C GLY A 259 -16.14 0.11 -19.09
N ASN A 260 -15.84 -0.97 -18.37
CA ASN A 260 -16.43 -1.24 -17.07
C ASN A 260 -16.01 -0.17 -16.07
N PRO A 261 -16.90 0.27 -15.15
CA PRO A 261 -16.57 1.26 -14.14
C PRO A 261 -15.36 0.84 -13.29
N TYR A 262 -14.33 1.68 -13.15
CA TYR A 262 -13.21 1.41 -12.24
C TYR A 262 -13.71 1.35 -10.78
N SER A 263 -13.25 0.36 -10.00
CA SER A 263 -13.57 0.23 -8.58
C SER A 263 -12.45 0.75 -7.70
N VAL A 264 -12.77 1.66 -6.78
CA VAL A 264 -11.83 2.07 -5.71
C VAL A 264 -11.82 1.09 -4.53
N ILE A 265 -12.82 0.21 -4.46
CA ILE A 265 -12.92 -0.83 -3.43
C ILE A 265 -11.97 -1.98 -3.73
N SER A 266 -11.99 -2.49 -4.97
CA SER A 266 -11.04 -3.49 -5.47
C SER A 266 -10.31 -2.94 -6.70
N PRO A 267 -9.31 -2.06 -6.50
CA PRO A 267 -8.61 -1.39 -7.57
C PRO A 267 -7.73 -2.35 -8.37
N VAL A 268 -7.59 -2.08 -9.65
CA VAL A 268 -6.69 -2.79 -10.56
C VAL A 268 -5.62 -1.84 -11.10
N ALA A 269 -4.51 -2.42 -11.53
CA ALA A 269 -3.37 -1.73 -12.11
C ALA A 269 -3.49 -1.67 -13.65
N THR A 270 -2.63 -0.86 -14.27
CA THR A 270 -2.53 -0.74 -15.72
C THR A 270 -1.09 -0.58 -16.19
N ALA A 271 -0.77 -1.02 -17.41
CA ALA A 271 0.50 -0.76 -18.06
C ALA A 271 0.63 0.70 -18.57
N SER A 272 -0.47 1.46 -18.61
CA SER A 272 -0.46 2.86 -19.06
C SER A 272 0.30 3.75 -18.07
N THR A 273 1.30 4.49 -18.58
CA THR A 273 2.13 5.43 -17.81
C THR A 273 1.71 6.89 -17.98
N THR A 274 0.55 7.14 -18.59
CA THR A 274 0.04 8.51 -18.77
C THR A 274 -0.44 9.11 -17.44
N ALA A 275 -0.35 10.43 -17.31
CA ALA A 275 -0.72 11.19 -16.11
C ALA A 275 -2.24 11.39 -15.93
N GLY A 276 -3.06 10.42 -16.35
CA GLY A 276 -4.51 10.42 -16.15
C GLY A 276 -4.96 9.09 -15.55
N VAL A 277 -5.86 9.16 -14.56
CA VAL A 277 -6.44 7.98 -13.92
C VAL A 277 -7.41 7.26 -14.85
N ASN A 278 -7.50 5.94 -14.69
CA ASN A 278 -8.47 5.13 -15.40
C ASN A 278 -9.82 5.22 -14.68
N THR A 279 -10.81 5.83 -15.33
CA THR A 279 -12.20 5.85 -14.82
C THR A 279 -12.95 4.59 -15.24
N THR A 280 -12.48 3.91 -16.29
CA THR A 280 -12.97 2.62 -16.78
C THR A 280 -11.83 1.64 -17.02
N VAL A 281 -12.18 0.36 -17.08
CA VAL A 281 -11.29 -0.76 -17.45
C VAL A 281 -11.93 -1.59 -18.57
N TYR A 282 -11.18 -2.52 -19.17
CA TYR A 282 -11.54 -3.19 -20.41
C TYR A 282 -11.84 -2.20 -21.54
N SER A 283 -11.13 -1.08 -21.54
CA SER A 283 -11.11 -0.07 -22.61
C SER A 283 -9.91 -0.27 -23.53
N SER A 284 -8.84 -0.87 -23.02
CA SER A 284 -7.63 -1.27 -23.75
C SER A 284 -7.04 -2.55 -23.15
N SER A 285 -6.07 -3.17 -23.82
CA SER A 285 -5.27 -4.21 -23.19
C SER A 285 -4.53 -3.63 -21.97
N ASP A 286 -4.27 -4.48 -20.97
CA ASP A 286 -3.43 -4.14 -19.81
C ASP A 286 -3.98 -2.97 -18.98
N ASP A 287 -5.29 -2.81 -18.90
CA ASP A 287 -5.97 -1.81 -18.07
C ASP A 287 -6.77 -2.39 -16.89
N ALA A 288 -6.78 -3.72 -16.77
CA ALA A 288 -7.47 -4.47 -15.72
C ALA A 288 -6.54 -5.52 -15.05
N ILE A 289 -5.33 -5.11 -14.68
CA ILE A 289 -4.31 -6.01 -14.11
C ILE A 289 -4.54 -6.18 -12.62
N VAL A 290 -4.76 -7.42 -12.17
CA VAL A 290 -4.88 -7.73 -10.74
C VAL A 290 -3.52 -7.50 -10.06
N MET A 291 -3.48 -6.73 -8.98
CA MET A 291 -2.29 -6.48 -8.17
C MET A 291 -2.49 -6.92 -6.71
N CYS A 292 -1.42 -7.00 -5.91
CA CYS A 292 -1.53 -7.33 -4.49
C CYS A 292 -2.50 -6.40 -3.74
N LEU A 293 -2.48 -5.11 -4.07
CA LEU A 293 -3.33 -4.10 -3.44
C LEU A 293 -4.77 -4.11 -3.95
N SER A 294 -5.18 -5.01 -4.85
CA SER A 294 -6.60 -5.15 -5.24
C SER A 294 -7.44 -5.55 -4.03
N CYS A 295 -6.90 -6.42 -3.16
CA CYS A 295 -7.58 -6.92 -1.97
C CYS A 295 -6.98 -6.42 -0.66
N HIS A 296 -5.68 -6.12 -0.65
CA HIS A 296 -4.97 -5.70 0.56
C HIS A 296 -4.75 -4.19 0.62
N ARG A 297 -4.56 -3.67 1.84
CA ARG A 297 -3.91 -2.37 2.07
C ARG A 297 -2.48 -2.58 2.57
N ALA A 298 -1.62 -1.58 2.36
CA ALA A 298 -0.18 -1.72 2.64
C ALA A 298 0.18 -1.60 4.13
N HIS A 299 -0.48 -0.73 4.91
CA HIS A 299 -0.13 -0.45 6.31
C HIS A 299 -0.96 -1.30 7.28
N GLY A 300 -2.29 -1.13 7.24
CA GLY A 300 -3.20 -1.78 8.16
C GLY A 300 -4.68 -1.47 7.88
N THR A 301 -5.57 -2.37 8.27
CA THR A 301 -7.04 -2.26 8.18
C THR A 301 -7.66 -2.77 9.48
N PRO A 302 -8.98 -2.64 9.75
CA PRO A 302 -9.59 -3.33 10.89
C PRO A 302 -9.74 -4.84 10.68
N TYR A 303 -9.34 -5.36 9.52
CA TYR A 303 -9.72 -6.70 9.07
C TYR A 303 -8.53 -7.63 8.97
N ASP A 304 -8.83 -8.92 9.14
CA ASP A 304 -7.85 -9.99 9.11
C ASP A 304 -7.09 -10.04 7.78
N ALA A 305 -5.81 -10.42 7.84
CA ALA A 305 -4.92 -10.50 6.69
C ALA A 305 -4.80 -9.17 5.92
N ILE A 306 -5.02 -8.04 6.59
CA ILE A 306 -4.90 -6.69 6.02
C ILE A 306 -5.82 -6.50 4.80
N MET A 307 -6.96 -7.18 4.80
CA MET A 307 -7.94 -7.08 3.73
C MET A 307 -8.65 -5.73 3.77
N ARG A 308 -9.06 -5.23 2.61
CA ARG A 308 -9.83 -3.98 2.47
C ARG A 308 -11.24 -4.05 3.07
N TRP A 309 -11.77 -5.26 3.30
CA TRP A 309 -13.12 -5.50 3.80
C TRP A 309 -13.16 -6.73 4.73
N ASP A 310 -14.23 -6.84 5.54
CA ASP A 310 -14.46 -8.00 6.41
C ASP A 310 -14.99 -9.20 5.61
N TYR A 311 -14.07 -9.89 4.95
CA TYR A 311 -14.37 -11.08 4.16
C TYR A 311 -14.78 -12.28 5.01
N LYS A 312 -14.41 -12.32 6.31
CA LYS A 312 -14.72 -13.45 7.20
C LYS A 312 -16.15 -13.39 7.73
N LYS A 313 -16.71 -12.19 7.88
CA LYS A 313 -18.11 -12.03 8.29
C LYS A 313 -19.10 -12.13 7.16
N TRP A 314 -18.68 -12.03 5.90
CA TRP A 314 -19.61 -12.20 4.78
C TRP A 314 -20.22 -13.62 4.77
N PRO A 315 -21.54 -13.81 4.56
CA PRO A 315 -22.55 -12.83 4.10
C PRO A 315 -23.38 -12.13 5.19
N GLN A 316 -22.91 -12.08 6.44
CA GLN A 316 -23.62 -11.43 7.55
C GLN A 316 -23.64 -9.90 7.37
N ALA A 317 -24.51 -9.22 8.13
CA ALA A 317 -24.85 -7.79 7.93
C ALA A 317 -23.66 -6.81 7.93
N ASP A 318 -22.57 -7.13 8.62
CA ASP A 318 -21.37 -6.28 8.71
C ASP A 318 -20.18 -6.82 7.88
N GLY A 319 -20.40 -7.91 7.13
CA GLY A 319 -19.43 -8.47 6.19
C GLY A 319 -19.61 -7.89 4.78
N TYR A 320 -18.56 -7.95 3.97
CA TYR A 320 -18.61 -7.47 2.59
C TYR A 320 -17.87 -8.41 1.64
N ASN A 321 -18.46 -8.70 0.48
CA ASN A 321 -17.83 -9.50 -0.57
C ASN A 321 -17.22 -8.61 -1.63
N GLY A 322 -16.01 -8.10 -1.37
CA GLY A 322 -15.25 -7.38 -2.39
C GLY A 322 -14.70 -8.28 -3.48
N CYS A 323 -14.66 -9.61 -3.26
CA CYS A 323 -14.26 -10.57 -4.28
C CYS A 323 -15.22 -10.53 -5.48
N ALA A 324 -16.52 -10.32 -5.24
CA ALA A 324 -17.55 -10.18 -6.26
C ALA A 324 -17.36 -8.97 -7.19
N VAL A 325 -16.48 -8.01 -6.85
CA VAL A 325 -16.10 -6.95 -7.79
C VAL A 325 -15.43 -7.54 -9.03
N CYS A 326 -14.64 -8.59 -8.88
CA CYS A 326 -14.03 -9.30 -10.01
C CYS A 326 -14.77 -10.62 -10.33
N HIS A 327 -15.18 -11.37 -9.31
CA HIS A 327 -15.82 -12.69 -9.44
C HIS A 327 -17.34 -12.57 -9.50
N THR A 328 -17.87 -11.94 -10.55
CA THR A 328 -19.26 -11.48 -10.59
C THR A 328 -20.32 -12.59 -10.61
N SER A 329 -19.93 -13.83 -10.88
CA SER A 329 -20.80 -15.01 -10.81
C SER A 329 -20.68 -15.79 -9.50
N LYS A 330 -19.81 -15.39 -8.57
CA LYS A 330 -19.56 -16.05 -7.28
C LYS A 330 -20.04 -15.16 -6.13
N ASN A 331 -21.34 -15.24 -5.86
CA ASN A 331 -22.05 -14.55 -4.78
C ASN A 331 -22.59 -15.52 -3.74
#